data_AF-A0A7Z0RRC5-F1
#
_entry.id   AF-A0A7Z0RRC5-F1
#
_cell.length_a   1.000
_cell.length_b   1.000
_cell.length_c   1.000
_cell.angle_alpha   90.00
_cell.angle_beta   90.00
_cell.angle_gamma   90.00
#
_symmetry.space_group_name_H-M   'P 1'
#
loop_
_entity.id
_entity.type
_entity.pdbx_description
1 polymer ?
#
loop_
_entity_poly.entity_id
_entity_poly.type
_entity_poly.pdbx_seq_one_letter_code
_entity_poly.pdbx_strand_id
1 'polypeptide(L)'
;HELKTIVADAGYGSEENLVTLNELEVSHFIKYALFDKEQKRTYKKSSRNLENWTYDEAQDSYIHPEGWTYHFDRIKHRQTSTGF
;
A
#
# COMPACT_ATOMS: atom_id res chain seq x y z
N HIS A 1 9.37 -4.69 -32.87
CA HIS A 1 8.02 -4.87 -32.30
C HIS A 1 8.00 -3.99 -31.06
N GLU A 2 7.22 -2.91 -31.04
CA GLU A 2 7.20 -2.00 -29.89
C GLU A 2 6.67 -2.77 -28.66
N LEU A 3 7.41 -2.69 -27.54
CA LEU A 3 7.00 -3.27 -26.28
C LEU A 3 5.69 -2.59 -25.84
N LYS A 4 4.57 -3.31 -25.91
CA LYS A 4 3.28 -2.82 -25.40
C LYS A 4 3.36 -2.71 -23.89
N THR A 5 3.47 -1.48 -23.40
CA THR A 5 3.37 -1.19 -21.97
C THR A 5 1.89 -1.11 -21.57
N ILE A 6 1.50 -1.82 -20.52
CA ILE A 6 0.13 -1.81 -20.00
C ILE A 6 -0.01 -0.67 -18.99
N VAL A 7 -1.04 0.14 -19.13
CA VAL A 7 -1.39 1.19 -18.17
C VAL A 7 -2.83 0.96 -17.73
N ALA A 8 -3.06 0.85 -16.43
CA ALA A 8 -4.39 0.61 -15.87
C ALA A 8 -4.60 1.34 -14.54
N ASP A 9 -5.87 1.51 -14.16
CA ASP A 9 -6.22 2.04 -12.85
C ASP A 9 -6.10 0.98 -11.75
N ALA A 10 -6.37 1.39 -10.51
CA ALA A 10 -6.17 0.56 -9.34
C ALA A 10 -7.12 -0.63 -9.22
N GLY A 11 -8.17 -0.72 -10.04
CA GLY A 11 -9.01 -1.90 -10.14
C GLY A 11 -8.27 -3.12 -10.69
N TYR A 12 -7.16 -2.90 -11.43
CA TYR A 12 -6.33 -3.97 -11.97
C TYR A 12 -5.09 -4.28 -11.12
N GLY A 13 -4.90 -3.59 -9.99
CA GLY A 13 -3.71 -3.72 -9.13
C GLY A 13 -3.78 -4.88 -8.13
N SER A 14 -4.53 -5.95 -8.41
CA SER A 14 -4.51 -7.14 -7.56
C SER A 14 -3.14 -7.83 -7.63
N GLU A 15 -2.74 -8.50 -6.55
CA GLU A 15 -1.48 -9.25 -6.51
C GLU A 15 -1.40 -10.27 -7.64
N GLU A 16 -2.49 -11.01 -7.88
CA GLU A 16 -2.62 -11.97 -8.98
C GLU A 16 -2.33 -11.34 -10.36
N ASN A 17 -2.89 -10.15 -10.64
CA ASN A 17 -2.66 -9.47 -11.91
C ASN A 17 -1.20 -9.03 -12.06
N LEU A 18 -0.60 -8.48 -11.00
CA LEU A 18 0.79 -8.02 -11.02
C LEU A 18 1.77 -9.19 -11.18
N VAL A 19 1.53 -10.30 -10.48
CA VAL A 19 2.32 -11.55 -10.61
C VAL A 19 2.25 -12.06 -12.05
N THR A 20 1.04 -12.16 -12.61
CA THR A 20 0.85 -12.61 -14.00
C THR A 20 1.60 -11.73 -15.00
N LEU A 21 1.53 -10.41 -14.86
CA LEU A 21 2.22 -9.48 -15.76
C LEU A 21 3.75 -9.55 -15.65
N ASN A 22 4.25 -9.79 -14.43
CA ASN A 22 5.68 -9.99 -14.21
C ASN A 22 6.17 -11.31 -14.83
N GLU A 23 5.41 -12.41 -14.69
CA GLU A 23 5.72 -13.71 -15.31
C GLU A 23 5.72 -13.65 -16.84
N LEU A 24 4.86 -12.80 -17.42
CA LEU A 24 4.81 -12.55 -18.86
C LEU A 24 5.88 -11.55 -19.34
N GLU A 25 6.71 -11.02 -18.43
CA GLU A 25 7.73 -10.00 -18.70
C GLU A 25 7.18 -8.75 -19.41
N VAL A 26 5.92 -8.38 -19.10
CA VAL A 26 5.26 -7.21 -19.69
C VAL A 26 5.46 -5.99 -18.80
N SER A 27 5.99 -4.91 -19.37
CA SER A 27 6.07 -3.63 -18.66
C SER A 27 4.67 -3.09 -18.32
N HIS A 28 4.44 -2.71 -17.06
CA HIS A 28 3.15 -2.20 -16.61
C HIS A 28 3.27 -1.01 -15.64
N PHE A 29 2.30 -0.10 -15.74
CA PHE A 29 2.09 1.02 -14.82
C PHE A 29 0.65 0.98 -14.33
N ILE A 30 0.44 0.28 -13.22
CA ILE A 30 -0.87 0.13 -12.60
C ILE A 30 -0.89 0.92 -11.30
N LYS A 31 -1.88 1.79 -11.11
CA LYS A 31 -2.05 2.50 -9.84
C LYS A 31 -2.31 1.48 -8.73
N TYR A 32 -1.74 1.68 -7.54
CA TYR A 32 -2.16 0.89 -6.38
C TYR A 32 -3.45 1.47 -5.77
N ALA A 33 -4.16 0.65 -4.99
CA ALA A 33 -5.52 0.94 -4.47
C ALA A 33 -5.68 2.29 -3.77
N LEU A 34 -4.64 2.77 -3.07
CA LEU A 34 -4.68 4.00 -2.29
C LEU A 34 -4.22 5.25 -3.05
N PHE A 35 -3.66 5.10 -4.26
CA PHE A 35 -3.02 6.18 -5.01
C PHE A 35 -3.89 7.44 -5.18
N ASP A 36 -5.14 7.29 -5.61
CA ASP A 36 -6.05 8.45 -5.78
C ASP A 36 -6.58 8.98 -4.43
N LYS A 37 -6.62 8.13 -3.40
CA LYS A 37 -7.08 8.51 -2.05
C LYS A 37 -6.02 9.36 -1.33
N GLU A 38 -4.75 8.99 -1.45
CA GLU A 38 -3.61 9.65 -0.82
C GLU A 38 -3.39 11.07 -1.33
N GLN A 39 -3.76 11.34 -2.59
CA GLN A 39 -3.68 12.69 -3.16
C GLN A 39 -4.71 13.66 -2.57
N LYS A 40 -5.81 13.18 -1.97
CA LYS A 40 -6.87 14.05 -1.44
C LYS A 40 -6.41 14.78 -0.18
N ARG A 41 -6.70 16.08 -0.11
CA ARG A 41 -6.37 16.95 1.05
C ARG A 41 -6.91 16.39 2.38
N THR A 42 -8.08 15.77 2.35
CA THR A 42 -8.72 15.18 3.54
C THR A 42 -7.95 13.97 4.05
N TYR A 43 -7.37 13.15 3.17
CA TYR A 43 -6.54 12.02 3.55
C TYR A 43 -5.22 12.50 4.15
N LYS A 44 -4.53 13.41 3.46
CA LYS A 44 -3.25 13.97 3.93
C LYS A 44 -3.33 14.59 5.32
N LYS A 45 -4.46 15.20 5.68
CA LYS A 45 -4.69 15.80 7.00
C LYS A 45 -5.33 14.86 8.03
N SER A 46 -5.62 13.62 7.66
CA SER A 46 -6.31 12.68 8.54
C SER A 46 -5.35 12.14 9.60
N SER A 47 -5.80 12.08 10.86
CA SER A 47 -5.08 11.36 11.93
C SER A 47 -4.96 9.85 11.66
N ARG A 48 -5.76 9.31 10.72
CA ARG A 48 -5.64 7.92 10.28
C ARG A 48 -4.50 7.66 9.28
N ASN A 49 -3.89 8.71 8.73
CA ASN A 49 -2.72 8.57 7.87
C ASN A 49 -1.49 8.36 8.77
N LEU A 50 -0.79 7.23 8.60
CA LEU A 50 0.40 6.88 9.38
C LEU A 50 1.52 7.91 9.21
N GLU A 51 1.61 8.57 8.05
CA GLU A 51 2.58 9.65 7.81
C GLU A 51 2.44 10.84 8.78
N ASN A 52 1.26 11.00 9.40
CA ASN A 52 1.03 12.05 10.39
C ASN A 52 1.41 11.62 11.82
N TRP A 53 1.91 10.40 12.01
CA TRP A 53 2.30 9.86 13.31
C TRP A 53 3.79 10.10 13.52
N THR A 54 4.19 10.28 14.78
CA THR A 54 5.61 10.40 15.12
C THR A 54 6.16 9.00 15.38
N TYR A 55 7.28 8.64 14.75
CA TYR A 55 7.99 7.40 15.05
C TYR A 55 9.06 7.66 16.11
N ASP A 56 9.05 6.88 17.18
CA ASP A 56 10.08 6.86 18.21
C ASP A 56 10.99 5.65 17.98
N GLU A 57 12.18 5.91 17.47
CA GLU A 57 13.22 4.91 17.19
C GLU A 57 13.72 4.20 18.46
N ALA A 58 13.70 4.87 19.62
CA ALA A 58 14.23 4.31 20.86
C ALA A 58 13.32 3.24 21.46
N GLN A 59 12.00 3.40 21.29
CA GLN A 59 10.98 2.48 21.78
C GLN A 59 10.39 1.57 20.68
N ASP A 60 10.86 1.73 19.43
CA ASP A 60 10.29 1.10 18.23
C ASP A 60 8.75 1.19 18.21
N SER A 61 8.26 2.43 18.31
CA SER A 61 6.83 2.70 18.49
C SER A 61 6.35 3.90 17.70
N TYR A 62 5.06 3.92 17.40
CA TYR A 62 4.42 5.07 16.76
C TYR A 62 3.52 5.82 17.74
N ILE A 63 3.57 7.15 17.71
CA ILE A 63 2.76 8.05 18.52
C ILE A 63 1.69 8.67 17.61
N HIS A 64 0.42 8.35 17.88
CA HIS A 64 -0.73 8.93 17.20
C HIS A 64 -0.82 10.45 17.51
N PRO A 65 -1.35 11.28 16.61
CA PRO A 65 -1.56 12.72 16.84
C PRO A 65 -2.37 13.09 18.11
N GLU A 66 -3.11 12.13 18.68
CA GLU A 66 -3.88 12.30 19.92
C GLU A 66 -3.11 11.85 21.18
N GLY A 67 -1.84 11.43 21.04
CA GLY A 67 -0.95 11.07 22.15
C GLY A 67 -0.87 9.58 22.47
N TRP A 68 -1.66 8.72 21.82
CA TRP A 68 -1.60 7.27 22.01
C TRP A 68 -0.32 6.67 21.43
N THR A 69 0.36 5.82 22.19
CA THR A 69 1.56 5.10 21.74
C THR A 69 1.21 3.68 21.30
N TYR A 70 1.70 3.29 20.14
CA TYR A 70 1.47 1.99 19.51
C TYR A 70 2.79 1.25 19.36
N HIS A 71 2.91 0.14 20.08
CA HIS A 71 4.05 -0.77 19.96
C HIS A 71 3.76 -1.85 18.94
N PHE A 72 4.82 -2.33 18.28
CA PHE A 72 4.74 -3.51 17.44
C PHE A 72 4.35 -4.75 18.28
N ASP A 73 3.34 -5.50 17.83
CA ASP A 73 2.93 -6.79 18.44
C ASP A 73 3.49 -7.97 17.64
N ARG A 74 2.96 -8.18 16.42
CA ARG A 74 3.39 -9.24 15.52
C ARG A 74 2.95 -9.05 14.08
N ILE A 75 3.69 -9.63 13.14
CA ILE A 75 3.26 -9.81 11.76
C ILE A 75 2.34 -11.03 11.67
N LYS A 76 1.23 -10.91 10.94
CA LYS A 76 0.31 -12.02 10.65
C LYS A 76 0.22 -12.21 9.15
N HIS A 77 0.44 -13.44 8.69
CA HIS A 77 0.20 -13.83 7.31
C HIS A 77 -1.19 -14.47 7.22
N ARG A 78 -1.99 -14.06 6.24
CA ARG A 78 -3.31 -14.64 5.97
C ARG A 78 -3.38 -14.95 4.48
N GLN A 79 -3.63 -16.21 4.15
CA GLN A 79 -3.97 -16.63 2.81
C GLN A 79 -5.49 -16.56 2.62
N THR A 80 -5.91 -16.04 1.49
CA THR A 80 -7.28 -16.10 0.99
C THR A 80 -7.57 -17.47 0.38
N SER A 81 -8.84 -17.75 0.08
CA SER A 81 -9.25 -19.01 -0.54
C SER A 81 -8.62 -19.26 -1.91
N THR A 82 -8.11 -18.23 -2.58
CA THR A 82 -7.41 -18.32 -3.87
C THR A 82 -5.90 -18.45 -3.73
N GLY A 83 -5.37 -18.58 -2.50
CA GLY A 83 -3.95 -18.84 -2.24
C GLY A 83 -3.07 -17.59 -2.11
N PHE A 84 -3.66 -16.40 -2.23
CA PHE A 84 -3.00 -15.09 -2.00
C PHE A 84 -3.24 -14.62 -0.57
#